data_AF-A0A291GIV0-F1
#
_entry.id   AF-A0A291GIV0-F1
#
_cell.length_a   1.000
_cell.length_b   1.000
_cell.length_c   1.000
_cell.angle_alpha   90.00
_cell.angle_beta   90.00
_cell.angle_gamma   90.00
#
_symmetry.space_group_name_H-M   'P 1'
#
loop_
_entity.id
_entity.type
_entity.pdbx_description
1 polymer ?
#
loop_
_entity_poly.entity_id
_entity_poly.type
_entity_poly.pdbx_seq_one_letter_code
_entity_poly.pdbx_strand_id
1 'polypeptide(L)'
;MFPSRDMMDGVERLLERDRVHQLLIDAHPTLADRIEIDDANPLLKIPTGFGGAVVMWKGEVDGTIRWRLAAPDGEGVKVLEPDSIEEFPCLVGEALGLRN
;
A
#
# COMPACT_ATOMS: atom_id res chain seq x y z
N MET A 1 -12.66 -3.10 32.03
CA MET A 1 -13.07 -2.76 30.66
C MET A 1 -11.82 -2.26 29.95
N PHE A 2 -11.24 -3.06 29.04
CA PHE A 2 -9.90 -2.80 28.48
C PHE A 2 -9.99 -1.87 27.25
N PRO A 3 -9.40 -0.65 27.28
CA PRO A 3 -9.35 0.24 26.14
C PRO A 3 -8.04 0.04 25.34
N SER A 4 -7.70 -1.20 24.98
CA SER A 4 -6.30 -1.50 24.59
C SER A 4 -6.13 -2.33 23.32
N ARG A 5 -7.06 -3.21 22.95
CA ARG A 5 -6.90 -4.03 21.75
C ARG A 5 -7.14 -3.26 20.46
N ASP A 6 -8.20 -2.46 20.39
CA ASP A 6 -8.53 -1.68 19.19
C ASP A 6 -7.48 -0.58 18.90
N MET A 7 -6.92 0.01 19.97
CA MET A 7 -5.89 1.04 19.87
C MET A 7 -4.52 0.49 19.46
N MET A 8 -4.13 -0.69 19.97
CA MET A 8 -2.87 -1.35 19.58
C MET A 8 -2.91 -1.81 18.12
N ASP A 9 -4.03 -2.40 17.69
CA ASP A 9 -4.21 -2.83 16.30
C ASP A 9 -4.14 -1.64 15.33
N GLY A 10 -4.72 -0.49 15.70
CA GLY A 10 -4.61 0.76 14.95
C GLY A 10 -3.17 1.25 14.78
N VAL A 11 -2.38 1.23 15.86
CA VAL A 11 -0.96 1.66 15.82
C VAL A 11 -0.09 0.69 15.00
N GLU A 12 -0.31 -0.62 15.13
CA GLU A 12 0.41 -1.63 14.34
C GLU A 12 0.14 -1.45 12.83
N ARG A 13 -1.11 -1.18 12.46
CA ARG A 13 -1.49 -0.90 11.06
C ARG A 13 -0.78 0.35 10.51
N LEU A 14 -0.64 1.41 11.32
CA LEU A 14 0.06 2.64 10.93
C LEU A 14 1.57 2.44 10.81
N LEU A 15 2.18 1.65 11.71
CA LEU A 15 3.61 1.31 11.65
C LEU A 15 3.94 0.46 10.43
N GLU A 16 3.08 -0.49 10.06
CA GLU A 16 3.25 -1.27 8.84
C GLU A 16 3.05 -0.43 7.58
N ARG A 17 2.11 0.51 7.60
CA ARG A 17 1.93 1.49 6.50
C ARG A 17 3.22 2.29 6.29
N ASP A 18 3.83 2.75 7.38
CA ASP A 18 5.11 3.48 7.32
C ASP A 18 6.25 2.60 6.81
N ARG A 19 6.30 1.32 7.17
CA ARG A 19 7.26 0.37 6.58
C ARG A 19 7.05 0.18 5.08
N VAL A 20 5.81 -0.01 4.63
CA VAL A 20 5.49 -0.11 3.20
C VAL A 20 5.94 1.15 2.47
N HIS A 21 5.63 2.32 3.04
CA HIS A 21 6.07 3.61 2.51
C HIS A 21 7.59 3.71 2.37
N GLN A 22 8.33 3.36 3.42
CA GLN A 22 9.79 3.35 3.40
C GLN A 22 10.36 2.39 2.35
N LEU A 23 9.82 1.17 2.24
CA LEU A 23 10.23 0.19 1.23
C LEU A 23 10.00 0.70 -0.20
N LEU A 24 8.89 1.39 -0.44
CA LEU A 24 8.58 1.98 -1.74
C LEU A 24 9.54 3.11 -2.10
N ILE A 25 9.89 3.97 -1.14
CA ILE A 25 10.85 5.05 -1.35
C ILE A 25 12.26 4.48 -1.57
N ASP A 26 12.64 3.45 -0.81
CA ASP A 26 13.96 2.84 -0.91
C ASP A 26 14.18 2.21 -2.30
N ALA A 27 13.18 1.47 -2.79
CA ALA A 27 13.22 0.89 -4.13
C ALA A 27 13.06 1.95 -5.24
N HIS A 28 12.18 2.94 -5.03
CA HIS A 28 11.84 3.97 -6.02
C HIS A 28 11.77 5.36 -5.37
N PRO A 29 12.92 6.04 -5.20
CA PRO A 29 12.96 7.33 -4.50
C PRO A 29 12.16 8.43 -5.20
N THR A 30 11.89 8.26 -6.50
CA THR A 30 11.04 9.16 -7.30
C THR A 30 9.56 9.10 -6.92
N LEU A 31 9.13 8.05 -6.20
CA LEU A 31 7.76 7.93 -5.69
C LEU A 31 7.55 8.67 -4.38
N ALA A 32 8.61 9.02 -3.63
CA ALA A 32 8.49 9.68 -2.34
C ALA A 32 7.64 10.96 -2.38
N ASP A 33 7.77 11.73 -3.47
CA ASP A 33 7.01 12.97 -3.68
C ASP A 33 5.58 12.73 -4.19
N ARG A 34 5.31 11.53 -4.73
CA ARG A 34 4.02 11.16 -5.32
C ARG A 34 3.12 10.35 -4.39
N ILE A 35 3.68 9.68 -3.39
CA ILE A 35 2.90 8.85 -2.46
C ILE A 35 2.05 9.76 -1.57
N GLU A 36 0.73 9.64 -1.71
CA GLU A 36 -0.25 10.22 -0.81
C GLU A 36 -0.56 9.23 0.31
N ILE A 37 -0.24 9.61 1.55
CA ILE A 37 -0.51 8.82 2.75
C ILE A 37 -1.73 9.40 3.45
N ASP A 38 -2.72 8.56 3.77
CA ASP A 38 -3.83 8.98 4.62
C ASP A 38 -3.41 8.81 6.08
N ASP A 39 -3.33 9.88 6.87
CA ASP A 39 -2.88 9.78 8.27
C ASP A 39 -3.89 9.04 9.16
N ALA A 40 -5.17 9.11 8.81
CA ALA A 40 -6.27 8.54 9.58
C ALA A 40 -6.50 7.05 9.30
N ASN A 41 -6.03 6.53 8.15
CA ASN A 41 -6.26 5.16 7.71
C ASN A 41 -4.95 4.48 7.26
N PRO A 42 -4.84 3.15 7.36
CA PRO A 42 -3.73 2.39 6.79
C PRO A 42 -3.90 2.27 5.26
N LEU A 43 -3.91 3.42 4.59
CA LEU A 43 -4.08 3.57 3.15
C LEU A 43 -2.99 4.46 2.58
N LEU A 44 -2.44 4.04 1.45
CA LEU A 44 -1.51 4.80 0.64
C LEU A 44 -2.00 4.83 -0.80
N LYS A 45 -1.75 5.92 -1.50
CA LYS A 45 -2.14 6.09 -2.89
C LYS A 45 -1.00 6.69 -3.68
N ILE A 46 -0.77 6.19 -4.88
CA ILE A 46 0.27 6.64 -5.79
C ILE A 46 -0.37 6.95 -7.14
N PRO A 47 -0.51 8.22 -7.53
CA PRO A 47 -1.02 8.57 -8.85
C PRO A 47 -0.04 8.08 -9.93
N THR A 48 -0.54 7.34 -10.92
CA THR A 48 0.31 6.76 -11.97
C THR A 48 0.64 7.78 -13.07
N GLY A 49 -0.06 8.91 -13.11
CA GLY A 49 0.09 9.95 -14.14
C GLY A 49 -0.61 9.63 -15.47
N PHE A 50 -1.02 8.39 -15.70
CA PHE A 50 -1.69 7.92 -16.93
C PHE A 50 -3.22 7.81 -16.80
N GLY A 51 -3.82 8.50 -15.82
CA GLY A 51 -5.27 8.45 -15.57
C GLY A 51 -5.72 7.38 -14.56
N GLY A 52 -4.79 6.80 -13.80
CA GLY A 52 -5.07 5.88 -12.70
C GLY A 52 -4.27 6.20 -11.44
N ALA A 53 -4.49 5.42 -10.39
CA ALA A 53 -3.69 5.44 -9.18
C ALA A 53 -3.50 4.03 -8.66
N VAL A 54 -2.30 3.73 -8.16
CA VAL A 54 -2.06 2.55 -7.34
C VAL A 54 -2.55 2.86 -5.93
N VAL A 55 -3.45 2.05 -5.40
CA VAL A 55 -4.00 2.22 -4.04
C VAL A 55 -3.62 1.01 -3.23
N MET A 56 -3.07 1.23 -2.05
CA MET A 56 -2.60 0.19 -1.15
C MET A 56 -3.32 0.38 0.17
N TRP A 57 -3.97 -0.67 0.68
CA TRP A 57 -4.66 -0.57 1.94
C TRP A 57 -4.59 -1.87 2.70
N LYS A 58 -4.56 -1.76 4.03
CA LYS A 58 -4.68 -2.91 4.92
C LYS A 58 -6.14 -3.06 5.32
N GLY A 59 -6.72 -4.24 5.07
CA GLY A 59 -8.11 -4.52 5.42
C GLY A 59 -8.32 -5.97 5.79
N GLU A 60 -9.41 -6.24 6.52
CA GLU A 60 -9.82 -7.60 6.87
C GLU A 60 -10.55 -8.26 5.69
N VAL A 61 -10.16 -9.50 5.37
CA VAL A 61 -10.85 -10.38 4.42
C VAL A 61 -10.85 -11.79 5.03
N ASP A 62 -12.03 -12.43 5.10
CA ASP A 62 -12.18 -13.76 5.72
C ASP A 62 -11.55 -13.87 7.13
N GLY A 63 -11.69 -12.81 7.93
CA GLY A 63 -11.14 -12.75 9.30
C GLY A 63 -9.62 -12.64 9.38
N THR A 64 -8.93 -12.42 8.25
CA THR A 64 -7.48 -12.20 8.19
C THR A 64 -7.20 -10.76 7.76
N ILE A 65 -6.43 -10.04 8.57
CA ILE A 65 -5.99 -8.68 8.24
C ILE A 65 -4.80 -8.77 7.29
N ARG A 66 -5.01 -8.40 6.02
CA ARG A 66 -3.97 -8.47 4.98
C ARG A 66 -3.88 -7.20 4.14
N TRP A 67 -2.70 -6.99 3.59
CA TRP A 67 -2.42 -5.89 2.69
C TRP A 67 -2.92 -6.20 1.28
N ARG A 68 -3.46 -5.17 0.62
CA ARG A 68 -3.94 -5.25 -0.77
C ARG A 68 -3.42 -4.08 -1.57
N LEU A 69 -3.20 -4.33 -2.85
CA LEU A 69 -2.73 -3.36 -3.83
C LEU A 69 -3.68 -3.38 -5.02
N ALA A 70 -4.37 -2.28 -5.28
CA ALA A 70 -5.09 -2.07 -6.52
C ALA A 70 -4.18 -1.25 -7.44
N ALA A 71 -3.85 -1.80 -8.60
CA ALA A 71 -3.07 -1.13 -9.62
C ALA A 71 -3.85 -1.08 -10.94
N PRO A 72 -3.72 -0.02 -11.74
CA PRO A 72 -4.26 -0.01 -13.09
C PRO A 72 -3.49 -1.02 -13.96
N ASP A 73 -4.22 -1.89 -14.67
CA ASP A 73 -3.68 -2.92 -15.56
C ASP A 73 -4.40 -2.80 -16.90
N GLY A 74 -3.83 -2.02 -17.83
CA GLY A 74 -4.20 -1.88 -19.26
C GLY A 74 -5.68 -1.64 -19.63
N GLU A 75 -6.55 -2.59 -19.31
CA GLU A 75 -7.99 -2.63 -19.49
C GLU A 75 -8.81 -2.31 -18.22
N GLY A 76 -8.19 -2.21 -17.04
CA GLY A 76 -8.94 -1.98 -15.80
C GLY A 76 -8.08 -1.80 -14.55
N VAL A 77 -8.57 -2.29 -13.42
CA VAL A 77 -7.88 -2.29 -12.13
C VAL A 77 -7.68 -3.72 -11.68
N LYS A 78 -6.42 -4.10 -11.45
CA LYS A 78 -6.03 -5.38 -10.89
C LYS A 78 -5.81 -5.23 -9.39
N VAL A 79 -6.49 -6.05 -8.60
CA VAL A 79 -6.25 -6.16 -7.15
C VAL A 79 -5.30 -7.33 -6.91
N LEU A 80 -4.19 -7.03 -6.28
CA LEU A 80 -3.15 -7.96 -5.87
C LEU A 80 -3.17 -8.06 -4.34
N GLU A 81 -3.06 -9.28 -3.84
CA GLU A 81 -3.04 -9.58 -2.42
C GLU A 81 -1.67 -10.21 -2.08
N PRO A 82 -0.62 -9.38 -1.92
CA PRO A 82 0.71 -9.90 -1.60
C PRO A 82 0.71 -10.55 -0.21
N ASP A 83 1.47 -11.65 -0.10
CA ASP A 83 1.62 -12.35 1.17
C ASP A 83 2.54 -11.58 2.14
N SER A 84 3.38 -10.68 1.60
CA SER A 84 4.35 -9.88 2.36
C SER A 84 4.49 -8.45 1.86
N ILE A 85 4.78 -7.52 2.78
CA ILE A 85 4.95 -6.09 2.46
C ILE A 85 6.16 -5.81 1.57
N GLU A 86 7.12 -6.73 1.52
CA GLU A 86 8.35 -6.63 0.71
C GLU A 86 8.08 -6.78 -0.79
N GLU A 87 6.94 -7.35 -1.18
CA GLU A 87 6.57 -7.49 -2.60
C GLU A 87 5.98 -6.20 -3.19
N PHE A 88 5.53 -5.27 -2.35
CA PHE A 88 4.95 -3.99 -2.77
C PHE A 88 5.84 -3.20 -3.73
N PRO A 89 7.13 -2.94 -3.44
CA PRO A 89 7.98 -2.19 -4.37
C PRO A 89 8.05 -2.84 -5.75
N CYS A 90 8.15 -4.17 -5.83
CA CYS A 90 8.14 -4.89 -7.11
C CYS A 90 6.79 -4.69 -7.84
N LEU A 91 5.67 -4.94 -7.16
CA LEU A 91 4.33 -4.83 -7.76
C LEU A 91 3.98 -3.40 -8.17
N VAL A 92 4.36 -2.40 -7.36
CA VAL A 92 4.20 -0.98 -7.68
C VAL A 92 5.08 -0.60 -8.86
N GLY A 93 6.32 -1.08 -8.90
CA GLY A 93 7.23 -0.86 -10.02
C GLY A 93 6.66 -1.39 -11.33
N GLU A 94 6.17 -2.64 -11.33
CA GLU A 94 5.51 -3.24 -12.49
C GLU A 94 4.25 -2.46 -12.92
N ALA A 95 3.39 -2.13 -11.96
CA ALA A 95 2.16 -1.36 -12.22
C ALA A 95 2.41 0.04 -12.80
N LEU A 96 3.51 0.68 -12.38
CA LEU A 96 3.90 2.00 -12.85
C LEU A 96 4.79 1.95 -14.10
N GLY A 97 5.13 0.75 -14.59
CA GLY A 97 6.07 0.58 -15.70
C GLY A 97 7.49 1.05 -15.36
N LEU A 98 7.82 1.16 -14.07
CA LEU A 98 9.15 1.43 -13.58
C LEU A 98 9.96 0.13 -13.69
N ARG A 99 10.45 -0.17 -14.91
CA ARG A 99 11.43 -1.24 -15.11
C ARG A 99 12.70 -0.88 -14.33
N ASN A 100 13.02 -1.68 -13.31
CA ASN A 100 14.37 -1.80 -12.77
C ASN A 100 15.23 -2.62 -13.74
#